data_AF-A0A6I5RIW4-F1
#
_entry.id   AF-A0A6I5RIW4-F1
#
_cell.length_a   1.000
_cell.length_b   1.000
_cell.length_c   1.000
_cell.angle_alpha   90.00
_cell.angle_beta   90.00
_cell.angle_gamma   90.00
#
_symmetry.space_group_name_H-M   'P 1'
#
loop_
_entity.id
_entity.type
_entity.pdbx_description
1 polymer ?
#
loop_
_entity_poly.entity_id
_entity_poly.type
_entity_poly.pdbx_seq_one_letter_code
_entity_poly.pdbx_strand_id
1 'polypeptide(L)'
;FKQTILDRQSAWREVVITAAKNGIPVPAFSASLDYFDSYRSAVLPQNLTQAQRDYFGAHTYERVDRPRGEFFHTDWDAPEAVVTGSRS
;
A
#
# COMPACT_ATOMS: atom_id res chain seq x y z
N PHE A 1 21.29 -11.21 8.55
CA PHE A 1 19.83 -11.01 8.46
C PHE A 1 19.31 -10.94 7.03
N LYS A 2 19.72 -9.96 6.20
CA LYS A 2 19.20 -9.82 4.82
C LYS A 2 19.32 -11.09 3.97
N GLN A 3 20.50 -11.71 3.91
CA GLN A 3 20.73 -12.94 3.15
C GLN A 3 19.85 -14.11 3.65
N THR A 4 19.82 -14.32 4.96
CA THR A 4 19.00 -15.37 5.60
C THR A 4 17.51 -15.26 5.29
N ILE A 5 16.97 -14.03 5.21
CA ILE A 5 15.57 -13.81 4.86
C ILE A 5 15.34 -14.08 3.38
N LEU A 6 16.25 -13.65 2.50
CA LEU A 6 16.14 -13.90 1.06
C LEU A 6 16.21 -15.40 0.73
N ASP A 7 17.06 -16.15 1.43
CA ASP A 7 17.23 -17.58 1.22
C ASP A 7 16.02 -18.39 1.75
N ARG A 8 15.30 -17.88 2.74
CA ARG A 8 14.17 -18.58 3.39
C ARG A 8 12.78 -18.08 3.01
N GLN A 9 12.66 -16.99 2.24
CA GLN A 9 11.38 -16.42 1.86
C GLN A 9 10.47 -17.42 1.13
N SER A 10 11.03 -18.34 0.34
CA SER A 10 10.25 -19.35 -0.39
C SER A 10 9.61 -20.35 0.57
N ALA A 11 10.39 -20.90 1.50
CA ALA A 11 9.88 -21.82 2.52
C ALA A 11 8.85 -21.14 3.43
N TRP A 12 9.09 -19.87 3.78
CA TRP A 12 8.14 -19.08 4.57
C TRP A 12 6.79 -18.91 3.85
N ARG A 13 6.81 -18.61 2.55
CA ARG A 13 5.57 -18.54 1.72
C ARG A 13 4.85 -19.89 1.65
N GLU A 14 5.58 -20.99 1.50
CA GLU A 14 4.95 -22.32 1.49
C GLU A 14 4.23 -22.66 2.80
N VAL A 15 4.80 -22.27 3.95
CA VAL A 15 4.14 -22.44 5.26
C VAL A 15 2.82 -21.66 5.29
N VAL A 16 2.82 -20.39 4.86
CA VAL A 16 1.61 -19.56 4.85
C VAL A 16 0.55 -20.11 3.90
N ILE A 17 0.93 -20.54 2.69
CA ILE A 17 0.01 -21.15 1.70
C ILE A 17 -0.59 -22.45 2.26
N THR A 18 0.24 -23.31 2.84
CA THR A 18 -0.20 -24.59 3.39
C THR A 18 -1.15 -24.39 4.56
N ALA A 19 -0.84 -23.46 5.47
CA ALA A 19 -1.72 -23.11 6.58
C ALA A 19 -3.08 -22.61 6.09
N ALA A 20 -3.09 -21.69 5.11
CA ALA A 20 -4.31 -21.16 4.51
C ALA A 20 -5.17 -22.27 3.85
N LYS A 21 -4.55 -23.17 3.07
CA LYS A 21 -5.25 -24.31 2.43
C LYS A 21 -5.91 -25.25 3.43
N ASN A 22 -5.32 -25.39 4.62
CA ASN A 22 -5.83 -26.28 5.68
C ASN A 22 -6.70 -25.54 6.71
N GLY A 23 -6.98 -24.26 6.53
CA GLY A 23 -7.75 -23.46 7.50
C GLY A 23 -7.04 -23.27 8.84
N ILE A 24 -5.71 -23.37 8.88
CA ILE A 24 -4.90 -23.22 10.10
C ILE A 24 -4.52 -21.75 10.25
N PRO A 25 -4.91 -21.08 11.35
CA PRO A 25 -4.57 -19.68 11.58
C PRO A 25 -3.09 -19.52 11.93
N VAL A 26 -2.36 -18.71 11.16
CA VAL A 26 -0.93 -18.39 11.37
C VAL A 26 -0.67 -16.87 11.39
N PRO A 27 -1.36 -16.10 12.24
CA PRO A 27 -1.42 -14.63 12.16
C PRO A 27 -0.04 -13.96 12.24
N ALA A 28 0.85 -14.46 13.10
CA ALA A 28 2.20 -13.90 13.23
C ALA A 28 3.06 -14.14 11.98
N PHE A 29 2.97 -15.32 11.36
CA PHE A 29 3.72 -15.65 10.14
C PHE A 29 3.23 -14.87 8.93
N SER A 30 1.91 -14.70 8.79
CA SER A 30 1.33 -13.89 7.72
C SER A 30 1.68 -12.41 7.89
N ALA A 31 1.46 -11.84 9.08
CA ALA A 31 1.72 -10.42 9.32
C ALA A 31 3.21 -10.04 9.14
N SER A 32 4.13 -10.92 9.56
CA SER A 32 5.56 -10.67 9.36
C SER A 32 5.97 -10.77 7.88
N LEU A 33 5.31 -11.63 7.08
CA LEU A 33 5.56 -11.74 5.64
C LEU A 33 5.04 -10.49 4.92
N ASP A 34 3.85 -10.04 5.29
CA ASP A 34 3.23 -8.82 4.77
C ASP A 34 4.08 -7.58 5.09
N TYR A 35 4.65 -7.51 6.30
CA TYR A 35 5.58 -6.45 6.68
C TYR A 35 6.86 -6.48 5.82
N PHE A 36 7.46 -7.66 5.64
CA PHE A 36 8.65 -7.83 4.81
C PHE A 36 8.38 -7.42 3.35
N ASP A 37 7.24 -7.85 2.80
CA ASP A 37 6.82 -7.52 1.43
C ASP A 37 6.50 -6.03 1.28
N SER A 38 5.89 -5.42 2.30
CA SER A 38 5.61 -3.98 2.31
C SER A 38 6.90 -3.15 2.36
N TYR A 39 7.87 -3.57 3.18
CA TYR A 39 9.13 -2.85 3.36
C TYR A 39 9.99 -2.82 2.09
N ARG A 40 9.97 -3.91 1.29
CA ARG A 40 10.75 -4.01 0.04
C ARG A 40 10.01 -3.46 -1.19
N SER A 41 8.75 -3.07 -1.06
CA SER A 41 7.96 -2.56 -2.17
C SER A 41 8.16 -1.06 -2.31
N ALA A 42 8.74 -0.63 -3.44
CA ALA A 42 8.97 0.78 -3.72
C ALA A 42 7.67 1.58 -3.92
N VAL A 43 6.59 0.91 -4.33
CA VAL A 43 5.25 1.48 -4.48
C VAL A 43 4.28 0.53 -3.80
N LEU A 44 3.54 1.04 -2.83
CA LEU A 44 2.48 0.32 -2.13
C LEU A 44 1.10 0.79 -2.61
N PRO A 45 0.03 -0.01 -2.46
CA PRO A 45 -1.34 0.37 -2.83
C PRO A 45 -1.93 1.53 -2.00
N GLN A 46 -1.13 2.20 -1.17
CA GLN A 46 -1.49 3.43 -0.44
C GLN A 46 -2.06 4.53 -1.36
N ASN A 47 -1.72 4.54 -2.65
CA ASN A 47 -2.31 5.45 -3.62
C ASN A 47 -3.84 5.29 -3.72
N LEU A 48 -4.36 4.07 -3.68
CA LEU A 48 -5.81 3.81 -3.70
C LEU A 48 -6.48 4.28 -2.41
N THR A 49 -5.86 4.04 -1.26
CA THR A 49 -6.38 4.51 0.03
C THR A 49 -6.40 6.04 0.11
N GLN A 50 -5.39 6.71 -0.44
CA GLN A 50 -5.36 8.18 -0.51
C GLN A 50 -6.44 8.72 -1.46
N ALA A 51 -6.66 8.08 -2.61
CA ALA A 51 -7.77 8.41 -3.49
C ALA A 51 -9.14 8.25 -2.79
N GLN A 52 -9.35 7.16 -2.06
CA GLN A 52 -10.58 6.95 -1.27
C GLN A 52 -10.78 8.04 -0.20
N ARG A 53 -9.72 8.41 0.52
CA ARG A 53 -9.78 9.47 1.55
C ARG A 53 -10.10 10.83 0.96
N ASP A 54 -9.58 11.14 -0.23
CA ASP A 54 -9.86 12.38 -0.94
C ASP A 54 -11.28 12.41 -1.49
N TYR A 55 -11.74 11.30 -2.08
CA TYR A 55 -13.10 11.14 -2.60
C TYR A 55 -14.17 11.39 -1.53
N PHE A 56 -14.08 10.72 -0.38
CA PHE A 56 -15.14 10.81 0.63
C PHE A 56 -14.99 12.00 1.61
N GLY A 57 -13.83 12.66 1.65
CA GLY A 57 -13.51 13.59 2.74
C GLY A 57 -12.64 14.78 2.37
N ALA A 58 -12.32 15.00 1.09
CA ALA A 58 -11.46 16.09 0.62
C ALA A 58 -10.13 16.19 1.39
N HIS A 59 -9.59 15.04 1.81
CA HIS A 59 -8.39 14.95 2.63
C HIS A 59 -7.09 15.27 1.89
N THR A 60 -7.13 15.47 0.56
CA THR A 60 -5.99 15.72 -0.32
C THR A 60 -4.95 14.59 -0.35
N TYR A 61 -4.10 14.59 -1.37
CA TYR A 61 -3.00 13.62 -1.52
C TYR A 61 -1.78 14.25 -2.22
N GLU A 62 -0.61 13.68 -2.02
CA GLU A 62 0.62 14.07 -2.73
C GLU A 62 0.79 13.25 -4.02
N ARG A 63 1.36 13.88 -5.05
CA ARG A 63 1.66 13.22 -6.32
C ARG A 63 3.15 12.89 -6.43
N VAL A 64 3.46 11.77 -7.06
CA VAL A 64 4.86 11.33 -7.26
C VAL A 64 5.62 12.14 -8.32
N ASP A 65 4.90 12.87 -9.18
CA ASP A 65 5.46 13.74 -10.23
C ASP A 65 5.52 15.22 -9.82
N ARG A 66 5.34 15.51 -8.52
CA ARG A 66 5.38 16.86 -7.96
C ARG A 66 6.33 16.93 -6.77
N PRO A 67 6.87 18.12 -6.45
CA PRO A 67 7.62 18.33 -5.22
C PRO A 67 6.84 17.82 -4.00
N ARG A 68 7.57 17.17 -3.10
CA ARG A 68 7.00 16.70 -1.83
C ARG A 68 6.51 17.90 -1.01
N GLY A 69 5.35 17.75 -0.38
CA GLY A 69 4.67 18.84 0.34
C GLY A 69 3.63 19.59 -0.48
N GLU A 70 3.50 19.29 -1.79
CA GLU A 70 2.35 19.75 -2.59
C GLU A 70 1.18 18.78 -2.46
N PHE A 71 0.06 19.27 -1.92
CA PHE A 71 -1.17 18.51 -1.73
C PHE A 71 -2.17 18.82 -2.82
N PHE A 72 -2.91 17.83 -3.30
CA PHE A 72 -3.89 17.95 -4.38
C PHE A 72 -5.24 17.42 -3.93
N HIS A 73 -6.31 18.13 -4.27
CA HIS A 73 -7.69 17.63 -4.17
C HIS A 73 -8.20 17.32 -5.58
N THR A 74 -8.92 16.22 -5.77
CA THR A 74 -9.59 15.91 -7.04
C THR A 74 -11.09 16.07 -6.85
N ASP A 75 -11.75 16.79 -7.75
CA ASP A 75 -13.20 16.74 -7.87
C ASP A 75 -13.58 15.44 -8.59
N TRP A 76 -14.13 14.50 -7.83
CA TRP A 76 -14.45 13.16 -8.30
C TRP A 76 -15.85 13.03 -8.93
N ASP A 77 -16.72 14.04 -8.73
CA ASP A 77 -18.08 14.08 -9.29
C ASP A 77 -18.13 14.81 -10.64
N ALA A 78 -17.05 15.52 -11.00
CA ALA A 78 -16.90 16.13 -12.31
C ALA A 78 -16.83 15.07 -13.43
N PRO A 79 -17.41 15.35 -14.61
CA PRO A 79 -17.41 14.42 -15.75
C PRO A 79 -16.01 14.05 -16.25
N GLU A 80 -15.00 14.85 -15.89
CA GLU A 80 -13.57 14.51 -15.95
C GLU A 80 -12.95 14.84 -14.60
N ALA A 81 -12.06 13.99 -14.08
CA ALA A 81 -11.41 14.23 -12.79
C ALA A 81 -10.53 15.50 -12.86
N VAL A 82 -11.03 16.60 -12.30
CA VAL A 82 -10.32 17.89 -12.27
C VAL A 82 -9.58 18.00 -10.94
N VAL A 83 -8.25 18.12 -11.01
CA VAL A 83 -7.42 18.38 -9.83
C VAL A 83 -7.53 19.86 -9.48
N THR A 84 -8.25 20.17 -8.41
CA THR A 84 -8.36 21.53 -7.88
C THR A 84 -7.22 21.82 -6.91
N GLY A 85 -6.18 22.49 -7.42
CA GLY A 85 -5.19 23.37 -6.75
C GLY A 85 -4.60 23.01 -5.36
N SER A 86 -3.26 23.06 -5.27
CA SER A 86 -2.53 22.88 -4.01
C SER A 86 -2.69 24.05 -3.05
N ARG A 87 -3.07 23.78 -1.81
CA ARG A 87 -2.99 24.79 -0.74
C ARG A 87 -1.56 24.85 -0.23
N SER A 88 -0.93 26.02 -0.44
CA SER A 88 0.35 26.45 0.13
C SER A 88 0.30 26.58 1.64
#